data_AF-H5U3F5-F1
#
_entry.id   AF-H5U3F5-F1
#
_cell.length_a   1.000
_cell.length_b   1.000
_cell.length_c   1.000
_cell.angle_alpha   90.00
_cell.angle_beta   90.00
_cell.angle_gamma   90.00
#
_symmetry.space_group_name_H-M   'P 1'
#
loop_
_entity.id
_entity.type
_entity.pdbx_description
1 polymer ?
#
loop_
_entity_poly.entity_id
_entity_poly.type
_entity_poly.pdbx_seq_one_letter_code
_entity_poly.pdbx_strand_id
1 'polypeptide(L)'
;MTATSPSGCSAWDLVEPPRVARGKITPVSDASNDQNPATTPDASSDVPVPFEETIDLEYYRLDPSIDDLSDEIDDLRVEIDRLDAIILAAIKRRTAVSKKVGATRMASGGPRLVHSREVKVIDRFAVLGQEGHTLAMLLLRLGRGPLGR
;
A
#
# COMPACT_ATOMS: atom_id res chain seq x y z
N MET A 1 4.90 -17.18 -51.64
CA MET A 1 6.00 -16.61 -50.85
C MET A 1 5.38 -15.90 -49.65
N THR A 2 5.31 -16.58 -48.51
CA THR A 2 4.65 -16.09 -47.29
C THR A 2 5.73 -15.73 -46.28
N ALA A 3 5.85 -14.45 -45.95
CA ALA A 3 6.76 -13.94 -44.93
C ALA A 3 6.03 -13.92 -43.58
N THR A 4 6.45 -14.82 -42.69
CA THR A 4 6.05 -14.87 -41.27
C THR A 4 6.94 -13.90 -40.49
N SER A 5 6.35 -12.91 -39.81
CA SER A 5 7.06 -11.99 -38.91
C SER A 5 7.01 -12.51 -37.47
N PRO A 6 8.12 -12.55 -36.72
CA PRO A 6 8.13 -13.06 -35.36
C PRO A 6 7.69 -11.98 -34.35
N SER A 7 6.88 -12.43 -33.41
CA SER A 7 6.31 -11.74 -32.27
C SER A 7 7.40 -11.10 -31.39
N GLY A 8 7.28 -9.79 -31.13
CA GLY A 8 8.16 -9.07 -30.22
C GLY A 8 7.91 -9.49 -28.77
N CYS A 9 8.89 -10.16 -28.17
CA CYS A 9 9.00 -10.29 -26.71
C CYS A 9 9.30 -8.91 -26.12
N SER A 10 8.41 -8.44 -25.24
CA SER A 10 8.54 -7.22 -24.47
C SER A 10 9.67 -7.34 -23.44
N ALA A 11 10.51 -6.31 -23.33
CA ALA A 11 11.65 -6.19 -22.41
C ALA A 11 11.27 -6.07 -20.91
N TRP A 12 10.08 -6.54 -20.51
CA TRP A 12 9.51 -6.42 -19.17
C TRP A 12 9.46 -7.74 -18.39
N ASP A 13 9.88 -8.86 -19.00
CA ASP A 13 9.81 -10.21 -18.40
C ASP A 13 11.06 -10.64 -17.59
N LEU A 14 11.95 -9.72 -17.24
CA LEU A 14 13.23 -10.02 -16.56
C LEU A 14 13.45 -9.26 -15.23
N VAL A 15 12.42 -9.17 -14.40
CA VAL A 15 12.63 -8.84 -12.97
C VAL A 15 12.06 -9.98 -12.12
N GLU A 16 12.89 -10.99 -11.88
CA GLU A 16 12.61 -12.02 -10.87
C GLU A 16 12.69 -11.39 -9.47
N PRO A 17 11.67 -11.52 -8.62
CA PRO A 17 11.81 -11.13 -7.22
C PRO A 17 12.75 -12.10 -6.47
N PRO A 18 13.58 -11.63 -5.54
CA PRO A 18 14.50 -12.51 -4.80
C PRO A 18 13.73 -13.50 -3.91
N ARG A 19 14.18 -14.76 -3.93
CA ARG A 19 13.63 -15.85 -3.10
C ARG A 19 13.85 -15.56 -1.61
N VAL A 20 12.75 -15.40 -0.87
CA VAL A 20 12.77 -15.31 0.60
C VAL A 20 13.13 -16.68 1.20
N ALA A 21 14.21 -16.73 1.97
CA ALA A 21 14.62 -17.91 2.71
C ALA A 21 13.62 -18.21 3.83
N ARG A 22 13.17 -19.47 3.91
CA ARG A 22 12.26 -19.98 4.94
C ARG A 22 12.97 -19.98 6.29
N GLY A 23 12.59 -19.06 7.18
CA GLY A 23 13.09 -18.98 8.54
C GLY A 23 12.87 -20.30 9.30
N LYS A 24 13.91 -20.75 10.01
CA LYS A 24 13.91 -21.99 10.80
C LYS A 24 13.09 -21.79 12.08
N ILE A 25 12.15 -22.69 12.34
CA ILE A 25 11.38 -22.77 13.58
C ILE A 25 12.25 -23.49 14.62
N THR A 26 12.49 -22.87 15.78
CA THR A 26 13.09 -23.54 16.95
C THR A 26 12.01 -24.09 17.88
N PRO A 27 12.20 -25.27 18.49
CA PRO A 27 11.18 -25.90 19.32
C PRO A 27 11.10 -25.27 20.73
N VAL A 28 9.88 -25.20 21.26
CA VAL A 28 9.56 -24.85 22.65
C VAL A 28 10.11 -25.90 23.61
N SER A 29 10.77 -25.47 24.68
CA SER A 29 11.14 -26.32 25.81
C SER A 29 10.51 -25.75 27.08
N ASP A 30 9.66 -26.55 27.71
CA ASP A 30 9.13 -26.34 29.06
C ASP A 30 10.22 -26.63 30.10
N ALA A 31 10.52 -25.67 30.99
CA ALA A 31 11.10 -25.94 32.30
C ALA A 31 10.95 -24.72 33.22
N SER A 32 10.45 -24.98 34.42
CA SER A 32 10.10 -24.01 35.46
C SER A 32 11.29 -23.55 36.31
N ASN A 33 11.13 -22.35 36.88
CA ASN A 33 11.42 -21.94 38.27
C ASN A 33 12.57 -20.94 38.55
N ASP A 34 12.14 -19.79 39.09
CA ASP A 34 12.70 -18.84 40.08
C ASP A 34 14.16 -18.34 40.02
N GLN A 35 14.34 -17.01 39.82
CA GLN A 35 14.57 -15.97 40.85
C GLN A 35 14.95 -14.60 40.22
N ASN A 36 14.24 -13.53 40.63
CA ASN A 36 14.43 -12.05 40.57
C ASN A 36 15.74 -11.42 39.98
N PRO A 37 15.75 -10.14 39.49
CA PRO A 37 14.87 -9.03 39.86
C PRO A 37 14.19 -8.31 38.68
N ALA A 38 13.18 -7.50 39.01
CA ALA A 38 12.42 -6.63 38.11
C ALA A 38 13.28 -5.94 37.05
N THR A 39 13.38 -6.57 35.89
CA THR A 39 13.66 -5.88 34.64
C THR A 39 12.29 -5.47 34.15
N THR A 40 11.93 -4.21 34.38
CA THR A 40 10.90 -3.52 33.59
C THR A 40 11.06 -4.00 32.16
N PRO A 41 10.00 -4.53 31.50
CA PRO A 41 10.07 -4.77 30.08
C PRO A 41 10.49 -3.43 29.50
N ASP A 42 11.65 -3.43 28.86
CA ASP A 42 12.07 -2.34 28.01
C ASP A 42 10.83 -1.98 27.20
N ALA A 43 10.34 -0.76 27.41
CA ALA A 43 9.20 -0.24 26.67
C ALA A 43 9.73 -0.01 25.26
N SER A 44 9.93 -1.12 24.54
CA SER A 44 10.14 -1.16 23.12
C SER A 44 9.05 -0.30 22.55
N SER A 45 9.48 0.85 22.06
CA SER A 45 8.71 2.01 21.68
C SER A 45 7.57 1.56 20.79
N ASP A 46 6.43 1.26 21.40
CA ASP A 46 5.16 0.97 20.74
C ASP A 46 4.54 2.30 20.28
N VAL A 47 5.40 3.19 19.77
CA VAL A 47 5.01 4.41 19.08
C VAL A 47 4.47 3.93 17.76
N PRO A 48 3.17 4.14 17.46
CA PRO A 48 2.66 3.84 16.14
C PRO A 48 3.47 4.65 15.14
N VAL A 49 4.31 3.96 14.36
CA VAL A 49 5.02 4.55 13.23
C VAL A 49 3.94 5.25 12.38
N PRO A 50 4.02 6.57 12.18
CA PRO A 50 3.11 7.28 11.30
C PRO A 50 3.03 6.55 9.96
N PHE A 51 1.84 6.49 9.36
CA PHE A 51 1.66 5.75 8.12
C PHE A 51 2.64 6.24 7.03
N GLU A 52 3.00 7.51 7.08
CA GLU A 52 3.93 8.21 6.21
C GLU A 52 5.36 7.66 6.29
N GLU A 53 5.79 7.13 7.44
CA GLU A 53 7.11 6.53 7.64
C GLU A 53 7.19 5.05 7.20
N THR A 54 6.07 4.48 6.73
CA THR A 54 6.02 3.07 6.28
C THR A 54 6.46 2.86 4.84
N ILE A 55 6.66 3.95 4.08
CA ILE A 55 7.08 3.92 2.69
C ILE A 55 8.35 4.76 2.50
N ASP A 56 9.31 4.22 1.76
CA ASP A 56 10.51 4.93 1.34
C ASP A 56 10.15 5.86 0.18
N LEU A 57 9.84 7.14 0.48
CA LEU A 57 9.44 8.13 -0.52
C LEU A 57 10.57 8.48 -1.50
N GLU A 58 11.81 8.50 -1.01
CA GLU A 58 13.00 8.79 -1.81
C GLU A 58 13.20 7.74 -2.89
N TYR A 59 13.05 6.45 -2.54
CA TYR A 59 13.13 5.35 -3.50
C TYR A 59 12.15 5.51 -4.68
N TYR A 60 10.95 6.06 -4.42
CA TYR A 60 9.93 6.30 -5.45
C TYR A 60 9.98 7.71 -6.06
N ARG A 61 10.87 8.59 -5.58
CA ARG A 61 10.93 10.01 -5.92
C ARG A 61 9.56 10.68 -5.75
N LEU A 62 9.03 10.57 -4.54
CA LEU A 62 7.74 11.15 -4.14
C LEU A 62 7.92 12.15 -2.99
N ASP A 63 9.15 12.55 -2.71
CA ASP A 63 9.42 13.65 -1.81
C ASP A 63 8.82 14.95 -2.39
N PRO A 64 8.40 15.90 -1.54
CA PRO A 64 7.75 17.12 -1.99
C PRO A 64 8.75 18.20 -2.46
N SER A 65 10.06 17.92 -2.48
CA SER A 65 11.05 18.90 -2.92
C SER A 65 10.92 19.14 -4.42
N ILE A 66 11.07 20.39 -4.82
CA ILE A 66 11.05 20.79 -6.24
C ILE A 66 12.39 21.38 -6.69
N ASP A 67 13.39 21.41 -5.80
CA ASP A 67 14.66 22.11 -6.03
C ASP A 67 15.47 21.51 -7.19
N ASP A 68 15.26 20.21 -7.47
CA ASP A 68 15.94 19.47 -8.54
C ASP A 68 15.16 19.47 -9.88
N LEU A 69 13.98 20.13 -9.92
CA LEU A 69 13.14 20.19 -11.11
C LEU A 69 13.52 21.38 -12.01
N SER A 70 13.27 21.21 -13.31
CA SER A 70 13.37 22.27 -14.31
C SER A 70 12.26 23.31 -14.11
N ASP A 71 12.57 24.59 -14.38
CA ASP A 71 11.59 25.68 -14.43
C ASP A 71 10.75 25.67 -15.74
N GLU A 72 11.08 24.79 -16.69
CA GLU A 72 10.37 24.68 -17.96
C GLU A 72 9.00 24.00 -17.78
N ILE A 73 7.94 24.65 -18.27
CA ILE A 73 6.55 24.17 -18.11
C ILE A 73 6.35 22.76 -18.70
N ASP A 74 7.00 22.45 -19.82
CA ASP A 74 6.82 21.17 -20.48
C ASP A 74 7.49 20.03 -19.67
N ASP A 75 8.64 20.28 -19.05
CA ASP A 75 9.28 19.33 -18.14
C ASP A 75 8.42 19.08 -16.88
N LEU A 76 7.86 20.14 -16.30
CA LEU A 76 6.96 20.03 -15.14
C LEU A 76 5.70 19.22 -15.46
N ARG A 77 5.17 19.34 -16.69
CA ARG A 77 4.02 18.52 -17.13
C ARG A 77 4.36 17.06 -17.30
N VAL A 78 5.55 16.75 -17.83
CA VAL A 78 6.03 15.36 -17.90
C VAL A 78 6.14 14.76 -16.50
N GLU A 79 6.58 15.54 -15.52
CA GLU A 79 6.63 15.10 -14.13
C GLU A 79 5.23 14.87 -13.53
N ILE A 80 4.25 15.74 -13.82
CA ILE A 80 2.85 15.50 -13.44
C ILE A 80 2.32 14.20 -14.07
N ASP A 81 2.57 13.97 -15.37
CA ASP A 81 2.12 12.76 -16.06
C ASP A 81 2.72 11.48 -15.43
N ARG A 82 3.99 11.55 -14.99
CA ARG A 82 4.65 10.47 -14.24
C ARG A 82 3.93 10.20 -12.92
N LEU A 83 3.65 11.25 -12.14
CA LEU A 83 2.95 11.14 -10.86
C LEU A 83 1.53 10.59 -11.04
N ASP A 84 0.80 11.04 -12.06
CA ASP A 84 -0.53 10.56 -12.39
C ASP A 84 -0.53 9.07 -12.77
N ALA A 85 0.48 8.61 -13.51
CA ALA A 85 0.64 7.19 -13.82
C ALA A 85 0.84 6.34 -12.54
N ILE A 86 1.62 6.84 -11.59
CA ILE A 86 1.84 6.19 -10.29
C ILE A 86 0.55 6.16 -9.47
N ILE A 87 -0.16 7.29 -9.36
CA ILE A 87 -1.44 7.39 -8.65
C ILE A 87 -2.45 6.41 -9.26
N LEU A 88 -2.57 6.36 -10.59
CA LEU A 88 -3.49 5.46 -11.27
C LEU A 88 -3.16 3.99 -11.00
N ALA A 89 -1.88 3.61 -11.06
CA ALA A 89 -1.43 2.26 -10.76
C ALA A 89 -1.74 1.88 -9.30
N ALA A 90 -1.46 2.77 -8.35
CA ALA A 90 -1.73 2.59 -6.93
C ALA A 90 -3.24 2.42 -6.66
N ILE A 91 -4.09 3.25 -7.27
CA ILE A 91 -5.55 3.18 -7.13
C ILE A 91 -6.09 1.87 -7.69
N LYS A 92 -5.64 1.43 -8.87
CA LYS A 92 -6.03 0.14 -9.47
C LYS A 92 -5.66 -1.02 -8.55
N ARG A 93 -4.43 -1.03 -8.03
CA ARG A 93 -3.96 -2.07 -7.10
C ARG A 93 -4.75 -2.07 -5.80
N ARG A 94 -4.95 -0.90 -5.18
CA ARG A 94 -5.74 -0.72 -3.95
C ARG A 94 -7.17 -1.22 -4.15
N THR A 95 -7.77 -0.92 -5.29
CA THR A 95 -9.13 -1.37 -5.64
C THR A 95 -9.21 -2.90 -5.72
N ALA A 96 -8.26 -3.54 -6.41
CA ALA A 96 -8.20 -5.00 -6.49
C ALA A 96 -8.03 -5.65 -5.11
N VAL A 97 -7.15 -5.10 -4.26
CA VAL A 97 -6.95 -5.57 -2.88
C VAL A 97 -8.22 -5.38 -2.06
N SER A 98 -8.89 -4.23 -2.15
CA SER A 98 -10.13 -3.95 -1.42
C SER A 98 -11.25 -4.92 -1.80
N LYS A 99 -11.41 -5.21 -3.11
CA LYS A 99 -12.36 -6.23 -3.60
C LYS A 99 -12.05 -7.62 -3.04
N LYS A 100 -10.77 -8.02 -3.04
CA LYS A 100 -10.34 -9.30 -2.47
C LYS A 100 -10.65 -9.37 -0.97
N VAL A 101 -10.39 -8.32 -0.20
CA VAL A 101 -10.73 -8.26 1.24
C VAL A 101 -12.23 -8.43 1.45
N GLY A 102 -13.06 -7.73 0.67
CA GLY A 102 -14.52 -7.88 0.74
C GLY A 102 -14.98 -9.30 0.43
N ALA A 103 -14.46 -9.91 -0.64
CA ALA A 103 -14.76 -11.28 -1.02
C ALA A 103 -14.35 -12.30 0.06
N THR A 104 -13.14 -12.17 0.62
CA THR A 104 -12.66 -13.02 1.71
C THR A 104 -13.57 -12.92 2.93
N ARG A 105 -13.99 -11.71 3.32
CA ARG A 105 -14.90 -11.52 4.47
C ARG A 105 -16.24 -12.18 4.26
N MET A 106 -16.84 -11.99 3.07
CA MET A 106 -18.11 -12.61 2.73
C MET A 106 -18.00 -14.14 2.74
N ALA A 107 -16.89 -14.69 2.23
CA ALA A 107 -16.63 -16.14 2.28
C ALA A 107 -16.51 -16.69 3.70
N SER A 108 -16.04 -15.87 4.65
CA SER A 108 -15.99 -16.20 6.08
C SER A 108 -17.30 -15.89 6.85
N GLY A 109 -18.39 -15.53 6.15
CA GLY A 109 -19.67 -15.17 6.78
C GLY A 109 -19.69 -13.80 7.47
N GLY A 110 -18.63 -12.99 7.28
CA GLY A 110 -18.53 -11.66 7.84
C GLY A 110 -19.27 -10.59 7.02
N PRO A 111 -19.47 -9.39 7.60
CA PRO A 111 -20.13 -8.31 6.89
C PRO A 111 -19.27 -7.84 5.70
N ARG A 112 -19.95 -7.51 4.59
CA ARG A 112 -19.31 -6.95 3.39
C ARG A 112 -18.57 -5.65 3.70
N LEU A 113 -19.07 -4.86 4.65
CA LEU A 113 -18.62 -3.52 5.01
C LEU A 113 -18.33 -3.44 6.51
N VAL A 114 -17.29 -2.69 6.89
CA VAL A 114 -16.96 -2.46 8.29
C VAL A 114 -16.73 -0.99 8.49
N HIS A 115 -17.71 -0.32 9.11
CA HIS A 115 -17.72 1.13 9.28
C HIS A 115 -16.44 1.66 9.95
N SER A 116 -15.97 1.02 11.01
CA SER A 116 -14.74 1.43 11.71
C SER A 116 -13.49 1.39 10.82
N ARG A 117 -13.45 0.55 9.78
CA ARG A 117 -12.35 0.52 8.80
C ARG A 117 -12.49 1.61 7.74
N GLU A 118 -13.71 2.01 7.43
CA GLU A 118 -13.99 3.10 6.48
C GLU A 118 -13.65 4.45 7.08
N VAL A 119 -14.02 4.67 8.35
CA VAL A 119 -13.63 5.86 9.11
C VAL A 119 -12.11 6.00 9.14
N LYS A 120 -11.36 4.92 9.44
CA LYS A 120 -9.89 4.93 9.37
C LYS A 120 -9.31 5.30 8.01
N VAL A 121 -10.02 5.00 6.91
CA VAL A 121 -9.59 5.43 5.57
C VAL A 121 -9.85 6.92 5.42
N ILE A 122 -11.01 7.42 5.83
CA ILE A 122 -11.35 8.84 5.76
C ILE A 122 -10.35 9.67 6.58
N ASP A 123 -10.08 9.27 7.82
CA ASP A 123 -9.15 9.97 8.72
C ASP A 123 -7.75 10.09 8.12
N ARG A 124 -7.29 9.06 7.39
CA ARG A 124 -5.97 9.08 6.74
C ARG A 124 -5.85 10.16 5.66
N PHE A 125 -6.92 10.44 4.94
CA PHE A 125 -6.90 11.47 3.89
C PHE A 125 -7.30 12.86 4.43
N ALA A 126 -7.67 12.99 5.71
CA ALA A 126 -8.11 14.27 6.28
C ALA A 126 -7.05 15.37 6.25
N VAL A 127 -5.76 15.01 6.14
CA VAL A 127 -4.64 15.94 5.88
C VAL A 127 -4.84 16.80 4.63
N LEU A 128 -5.58 16.30 3.62
CA LEU A 128 -5.93 17.06 2.41
C LEU A 128 -7.22 17.87 2.57
N GLY A 129 -7.74 18.02 3.80
CA GLY A 129 -8.97 18.74 4.10
C GLY A 129 -10.21 18.13 3.44
N GLN A 130 -11.08 19.00 2.91
CA GLN A 130 -12.35 18.58 2.30
C GLN A 130 -12.14 17.67 1.07
N GLU A 131 -11.12 17.96 0.25
CA GLU A 131 -10.81 17.15 -0.93
C GLU A 131 -10.29 15.76 -0.56
N GLY A 132 -9.58 15.66 0.57
CA GLY A 132 -9.18 14.39 1.15
C GLY A 132 -10.35 13.49 1.50
N HIS A 133 -11.39 14.05 2.12
CA HIS A 133 -12.62 13.32 2.40
C HIS A 133 -13.29 12.82 1.11
N THR A 134 -13.39 13.67 0.08
CA THR A 134 -13.94 13.29 -1.23
C THR A 134 -13.14 12.16 -1.87
N LEU A 135 -11.81 12.25 -1.87
CA LEU A 135 -10.92 11.22 -2.40
C LEU A 135 -11.08 9.89 -1.65
N ALA A 136 -11.10 9.91 -0.31
CA ALA A 136 -11.32 8.72 0.50
C ALA A 136 -12.66 8.03 0.14
N MET A 137 -13.73 8.82 -0.03
CA MET A 137 -15.03 8.31 -0.42
C MET A 137 -15.02 7.68 -1.82
N LEU A 138 -14.33 8.29 -2.78
CA LEU A 138 -14.13 7.70 -4.12
C LEU A 138 -13.39 6.36 -4.04
N LEU A 139 -12.28 6.31 -3.31
CA LEU A 139 -11.48 5.10 -3.12
C LEU A 139 -12.24 3.96 -2.43
N LEU A 140 -13.13 4.29 -1.49
CA LEU A 140 -14.01 3.32 -0.84
C LEU A 140 -15.06 2.78 -1.83
N ARG A 141 -15.69 3.65 -2.63
CA ARG A 141 -16.68 3.27 -3.65
C ARG A 141 -16.07 2.36 -4.73
N LEU A 142 -14.86 2.63 -5.20
CA LEU A 142 -14.17 1.79 -6.18
C LEU A 142 -13.96 0.35 -5.68
N GLY A 143 -13.60 0.19 -4.40
CA GLY A 143 -13.31 -1.11 -3.80
C GLY A 143 -14.54 -1.94 -3.48
N ARG A 144 -15.53 -1.35 -2.80
CA ARG A 144 -16.69 -2.09 -2.26
C ARG A 144 -17.98 -1.93 -3.06
N GLY A 145 -18.01 -1.02 -4.03
CA GLY A 145 -19.22 -0.57 -4.72
C GLY A 145 -19.97 0.54 -3.96
N PRO A 146 -21.02 1.13 -4.57
CA PRO A 146 -21.85 2.15 -3.94
C PRO A 146 -22.62 1.58 -2.74
N LEU A 147 -22.91 2.44 -1.77
CA LEU A 147 -23.80 2.13 -0.65
C LEU A 147 -25.25 2.22 -1.14
N GLY A 148 -26.02 1.15 -0.97
CA GLY A 148 -27.45 1.11 -1.29
C GLY A 148 -27.74 0.78 -2.76
N ARG A 149 -28.29 -0.40 -2.97
CA ARG A 149 -29.22 -0.68 -4.07
C ARG A 149 -30.37 -1.48 -3.50
#